data_AF-A0A1D6HDW3-F1
#
_entry.id   AF-A0A1D6HDW3-F1
#
_cell.length_a   1.000
_cell.length_b   1.000
_cell.length_c   1.000
_cell.angle_alpha   90.00
_cell.angle_beta   90.00
_cell.angle_gamma   90.00
#
_symmetry.space_group_name_H-M   'P 1'
#
loop_
_entity.id
_entity.type
_entity.pdbx_description
1 polymer ?
#
loop_
_entity_poly.entity_id
_entity_poly.type
_entity_poly.pdbx_seq_one_letter_code
_entity_poly.pdbx_strand_id
1 'polypeptide(L)'
;MDNAQSENRIDTKQDDDVRQIKHDDEEARLEEYKKIIDQKTSLRRSNLNPERPDANYLRTLDSSIKRNTTVIKKLKTINDEQKDGLMDELKSVNLSKFVSEAVSYICEAKLRSADIQAAVQVCSLLHQRYKDFSPCLIQGLLKVFFPGKSVDDLDADKNSRAMKKRSTLKLLIELYFVGIVEDASIFVNIIKDLTSAEHLKDREGTQTNLSLLSTFARQGKFFLGLQPHGQEAYDEFFKELNVTAEQKKFFKKALNSYYDTVAELLQSEHVSLRLMEAEN
;
A
#
# COMPACT_ATOMS: atom_id res chain seq x y z
N MET A 1 -33.60 -52.25 4.52
CA MET A 1 -33.12 -51.43 3.39
C MET A 1 -33.23 -49.93 3.65
N ASP A 2 -33.81 -49.48 4.77
CA ASP A 2 -34.03 -48.04 5.04
C ASP A 2 -32.82 -47.27 5.59
N ASN A 3 -31.84 -47.94 6.22
CA ASN A 3 -30.74 -47.24 6.90
C ASN A 3 -29.70 -46.62 5.93
N ALA A 4 -29.55 -47.20 4.73
CA ALA A 4 -28.60 -46.71 3.73
C ALA A 4 -29.13 -45.51 2.91
N GLN A 5 -30.45 -45.29 2.90
CA GLN A 5 -31.06 -44.14 2.24
C GLN A 5 -31.12 -42.90 3.14
N SER A 6 -31.18 -43.09 4.47
CA SER A 6 -31.10 -42.00 5.45
C SER A 6 -29.69 -41.43 5.60
N GLU A 7 -28.65 -42.28 5.63
CA GLU A 7 -27.25 -41.81 5.72
C GLU A 7 -26.83 -41.04 4.46
N ASN A 8 -27.15 -41.53 3.25
CA ASN A 8 -26.88 -40.81 2.00
C ASN A 8 -27.58 -39.44 1.90
N ARG A 9 -28.81 -39.32 2.41
CA ARG A 9 -29.56 -38.04 2.39
C ARG A 9 -29.03 -36.99 3.37
N ILE A 10 -28.40 -37.42 4.47
CA ILE A 10 -27.80 -36.53 5.45
C ILE A 10 -26.46 -36.00 4.89
N ASP A 11 -25.66 -36.87 4.29
CA ASP A 11 -24.37 -36.54 3.68
C ASP A 11 -24.52 -35.55 2.50
N THR A 12 -25.53 -35.77 1.64
CA THR A 12 -25.80 -34.89 0.49
C THR A 12 -26.26 -33.49 0.92
N LYS A 13 -27.06 -33.38 1.99
CA LYS A 13 -27.50 -32.07 2.52
C LYS A 13 -26.36 -31.30 3.19
N GLN A 14 -25.48 -32.00 3.88
CA GLN A 14 -24.31 -31.39 4.51
C GLN A 14 -23.32 -30.86 3.46
N ASP A 15 -23.16 -31.59 2.36
CA ASP A 15 -22.36 -31.14 1.21
C ASP A 15 -22.98 -29.95 0.46
N ASP A 16 -24.31 -29.93 0.29
CA ASP A 16 -25.02 -28.81 -0.34
C ASP A 16 -24.98 -27.54 0.53
N ASP A 17 -25.14 -27.66 1.85
CA ASP A 17 -25.00 -26.54 2.79
C ASP A 17 -23.56 -25.98 2.79
N VAL A 18 -22.54 -26.84 2.74
CA VAL A 18 -21.12 -26.41 2.65
C VAL A 18 -20.82 -25.74 1.31
N ARG A 19 -21.43 -26.19 0.21
CA ARG A 19 -21.31 -25.54 -1.12
C ARG A 19 -22.00 -24.18 -1.15
N GLN A 20 -23.18 -24.06 -0.55
CA GLN A 20 -23.90 -22.80 -0.47
C GLN A 20 -23.14 -21.77 0.38
N ILE A 21 -22.62 -22.17 1.56
CA ILE A 21 -21.81 -21.27 2.41
C ILE A 21 -20.55 -20.79 1.68
N LYS A 22 -19.87 -21.68 0.92
CA LYS A 22 -18.70 -21.31 0.11
C LYS A 22 -19.06 -20.33 -1.02
N HIS A 23 -20.20 -20.55 -1.68
CA HIS A 23 -20.69 -19.66 -2.73
C HIS A 23 -21.03 -18.27 -2.17
N ASP A 24 -21.75 -18.22 -1.04
CA ASP A 24 -22.14 -16.97 -0.39
C ASP A 24 -20.92 -16.18 0.12
N ASP A 25 -19.89 -16.85 0.65
CA ASP A 25 -18.62 -16.22 1.06
C ASP A 25 -17.84 -15.67 -0.15
N GLU A 26 -17.83 -16.41 -1.27
CA GLU A 26 -17.18 -15.95 -2.50
C GLU A 26 -17.89 -14.73 -3.11
N GLU A 27 -19.22 -14.71 -3.09
CA GLU A 27 -20.04 -13.59 -3.55
C GLU A 27 -19.84 -12.34 -2.66
N ALA A 28 -19.83 -12.50 -1.34
CA ALA A 28 -19.58 -11.41 -0.40
C ALA A 28 -18.17 -10.79 -0.60
N ARG A 29 -17.15 -11.63 -0.79
CA ARG A 29 -15.78 -11.18 -1.06
C ARG A 29 -15.67 -10.45 -2.39
N LEU A 30 -16.41 -10.90 -3.40
CA LEU A 30 -16.46 -10.26 -4.70
C LEU A 30 -17.11 -8.87 -4.62
N GLU A 31 -18.21 -8.75 -3.89
CA GLU A 31 -18.93 -7.49 -3.71
C GLU A 31 -18.09 -6.46 -2.94
N GLU A 32 -17.41 -6.90 -1.87
CA GLU A 32 -16.44 -6.05 -1.15
C GLU A 32 -15.32 -5.57 -2.08
N TYR A 33 -14.81 -6.46 -2.94
CA TYR A 33 -13.78 -6.11 -3.91
C TYR A 33 -14.27 -5.10 -4.95
N LYS A 34 -15.51 -5.24 -5.47
CA LYS A 34 -16.12 -4.25 -6.37
C LYS A 34 -16.20 -2.88 -5.71
N LYS A 35 -16.69 -2.81 -4.48
CA LYS A 35 -16.78 -1.56 -3.73
C LYS A 35 -15.41 -0.88 -3.59
N ILE A 36 -14.35 -1.66 -3.34
CA ILE A 36 -12.98 -1.13 -3.28
C ILE A 36 -12.53 -0.58 -4.64
N ILE A 37 -12.80 -1.30 -5.74
CA ILE A 37 -12.43 -0.84 -7.08
C ILE A 37 -13.21 0.42 -7.47
N ASP A 38 -14.51 0.49 -7.21
CA ASP A 38 -15.33 1.67 -7.51
C ASP A 38 -14.84 2.92 -6.76
N GLN A 39 -14.50 2.76 -5.48
CA GLN A 39 -13.88 3.83 -4.69
C GLN A 39 -12.55 4.28 -5.29
N LYS A 40 -11.69 3.34 -5.71
CA LYS A 40 -10.41 3.65 -6.37
C LYS A 40 -10.62 4.36 -7.70
N THR A 41 -11.55 3.91 -8.53
CA THR A 41 -11.90 4.51 -9.81
C THR A 41 -12.39 5.94 -9.64
N SER A 42 -13.28 6.18 -8.67
CA SER A 42 -13.79 7.52 -8.36
C SER A 42 -12.69 8.48 -7.89
N LEU A 43 -11.84 8.01 -6.97
CA LEU A 43 -10.69 8.80 -6.51
C LEU A 43 -9.68 9.05 -7.63
N ARG A 44 -9.37 8.03 -8.44
CA ARG A 44 -8.46 8.14 -9.58
C ARG A 44 -8.90 9.21 -10.56
N ARG A 45 -10.18 9.18 -10.96
CA ARG A 45 -10.75 10.18 -11.88
C ARG A 45 -10.59 11.60 -11.32
N SER A 46 -10.91 11.78 -10.05
CA SER A 46 -10.84 13.08 -9.36
C SER A 46 -9.40 13.56 -9.15
N ASN A 47 -8.46 12.64 -8.93
CA ASN A 47 -7.04 12.96 -8.71
C ASN A 47 -6.28 13.24 -10.00
N LEU A 48 -6.65 12.59 -11.12
CA LEU A 48 -6.08 12.87 -12.44
C LEU A 48 -6.61 14.18 -13.04
N ASN A 49 -7.85 14.55 -12.70
CA ASN A 49 -8.48 15.79 -13.17
C ASN A 49 -8.96 16.63 -11.97
N PRO A 50 -8.05 17.17 -11.16
CA PRO A 50 -8.44 17.87 -9.93
C PRO A 50 -9.07 19.23 -10.26
N GLU A 51 -10.31 19.43 -9.81
CA GLU A 51 -11.00 20.72 -9.85
C GLU A 51 -10.50 21.63 -8.72
N ARG A 52 -9.32 22.22 -8.94
CA ARG A 52 -8.66 23.07 -7.93
C ARG A 52 -9.45 24.36 -7.71
N PRO A 53 -9.74 24.75 -6.46
CA PRO A 53 -10.40 26.01 -6.18
C PRO A 53 -9.52 27.19 -6.60
N ASP A 54 -10.16 28.29 -7.01
CA ASP A 54 -9.46 29.51 -7.35
C ASP A 54 -8.89 30.23 -6.12
N ALA A 55 -8.05 31.24 -6.38
CA ALA A 55 -7.44 32.03 -5.31
C ALA A 55 -8.48 32.80 -4.47
N ASN A 56 -9.66 33.12 -5.04
CA ASN A 56 -10.71 33.84 -4.32
C ASN A 56 -11.37 32.95 -3.28
N TYR A 57 -11.72 31.73 -3.65
CA TYR A 57 -12.22 30.73 -2.71
C TYR A 57 -11.19 30.45 -1.62
N LEU A 58 -9.92 30.25 -1.95
CA LEU A 58 -8.88 29.98 -0.94
C LEU A 58 -8.71 31.13 0.07
N ARG A 59 -9.00 32.38 -0.32
CA ARG A 59 -8.97 33.54 0.60
C ARG A 59 -10.13 33.57 1.59
N THR A 60 -11.23 32.86 1.34
CA THR A 60 -12.36 32.77 2.29
C THR A 60 -12.09 31.79 3.43
N LEU A 61 -11.10 30.91 3.26
CA LEU A 61 -10.72 29.90 4.25
C LEU A 61 -9.78 30.46 5.33
N ASP A 62 -9.76 29.81 6.48
CA ASP A 62 -8.92 30.23 7.60
C ASP A 62 -7.43 30.05 7.28
N SER A 63 -6.71 31.18 7.19
CA SER A 63 -5.27 31.25 6.92
C SER A 63 -4.44 31.53 8.18
N SER A 64 -5.05 31.51 9.36
CA SER A 64 -4.36 31.75 10.62
C SER A 64 -3.34 30.64 10.91
N ILE A 65 -2.13 31.04 11.28
CA ILE A 65 -1.03 30.11 11.56
C ILE A 65 -1.46 29.11 12.64
N LYS A 66 -2.07 29.59 13.73
CA LYS A 66 -2.53 28.77 14.84
C LYS A 66 -3.48 27.65 14.40
N ARG A 67 -4.51 27.97 13.59
CA ARG A 67 -5.47 26.98 13.12
C ARG A 67 -4.80 25.99 12.17
N ASN A 68 -4.04 26.47 11.20
CA ASN A 68 -3.35 25.63 10.23
C ASN A 68 -2.37 24.66 10.91
N THR A 69 -1.50 25.15 11.79
CA THR A 69 -0.57 24.32 12.57
C THR A 69 -1.30 23.27 13.41
N THR A 70 -2.45 23.61 14.00
CA THR A 70 -3.25 22.64 14.77
C THR A 70 -3.81 21.54 13.88
N VAL A 71 -4.34 21.88 12.71
CA VAL A 71 -4.94 20.91 11.78
C VAL A 71 -3.86 20.00 11.18
N ILE A 72 -2.75 20.55 10.68
CA ILE A 72 -1.71 19.73 10.04
C ILE A 72 -1.00 18.79 11.02
N LYS A 73 -0.90 19.13 12.32
CA LYS A 73 -0.35 18.23 13.34
C LYS A 73 -1.16 16.94 13.48
N LYS A 74 -2.48 16.98 13.25
CA LYS A 74 -3.35 15.80 13.29
C LYS A 74 -3.05 14.82 12.15
N LEU A 75 -2.39 15.26 11.07
CA LEU A 75 -1.96 14.38 9.98
C LEU A 75 -0.94 13.33 10.43
N LYS A 76 -0.24 13.54 11.56
CA LYS A 76 0.69 12.57 12.13
C LYS A 76 -0.01 11.33 12.71
N THR A 77 -1.30 11.43 13.01
CA THR A 77 -2.09 10.38 13.67
C THR A 77 -3.33 9.99 12.86
N ILE A 78 -3.25 10.06 11.52
CA ILE A 78 -4.35 9.64 10.64
C ILE A 78 -4.75 8.20 10.95
N ASN A 79 -6.04 8.00 11.15
CA ASN A 79 -6.68 6.70 11.36
C ASN A 79 -8.11 6.76 10.79
N ASP A 80 -8.74 5.60 10.63
CA ASP A 80 -10.06 5.50 10.02
C ASP A 80 -11.16 6.19 10.86
N GLU A 81 -11.12 6.03 12.18
CA GLU A 81 -12.12 6.58 13.12
C GLU A 81 -12.20 8.11 13.09
N GLN A 82 -11.06 8.79 12.91
CA GLN A 82 -10.97 10.26 12.97
C GLN A 82 -10.89 10.91 11.58
N LYS A 83 -10.88 10.12 10.51
CA LYS A 83 -10.63 10.58 9.15
C LYS A 83 -11.63 11.64 8.70
N ASP A 84 -12.94 11.42 8.92
CA ASP A 84 -13.98 12.34 8.43
C ASP A 84 -13.89 13.71 9.11
N GLY A 85 -13.72 13.74 10.44
CA GLY A 85 -13.52 14.98 11.18
C GLY A 85 -12.25 15.73 10.75
N LEU A 86 -11.15 15.00 10.54
CA LEU A 86 -9.91 15.59 10.02
C LEU A 86 -10.12 16.18 8.61
N MET A 87 -10.83 15.48 7.73
CA MET A 87 -11.12 15.97 6.39
C MET A 87 -11.97 17.25 6.41
N ASP A 88 -12.93 17.36 7.32
CA ASP A 88 -13.73 18.58 7.46
C ASP A 88 -12.91 19.76 7.98
N GLU A 89 -12.01 19.52 8.94
CA GLU A 89 -11.07 20.54 9.38
C GLU A 89 -10.10 20.98 8.27
N LEU A 90 -9.62 20.03 7.46
CA LEU A 90 -8.77 20.33 6.29
C LEU A 90 -9.53 21.14 5.23
N LYS A 91 -10.84 20.90 5.05
CA LYS A 91 -11.66 21.67 4.13
C LYS A 91 -11.80 23.13 4.56
N SER A 92 -11.80 23.40 5.87
CA SER A 92 -12.03 24.75 6.43
C SER A 92 -10.80 25.66 6.46
N VAL A 93 -9.60 25.15 6.14
CA VAL A 93 -8.34 25.90 6.25
C VAL A 93 -7.64 26.10 4.89
N ASN A 94 -6.86 27.17 4.79
CA ASN A 94 -5.98 27.43 3.64
C ASN A 94 -4.54 27.00 3.94
N LEU A 95 -4.15 25.85 3.40
CA LEU A 95 -2.80 25.28 3.54
C LEU A 95 -1.83 25.73 2.46
N SER A 96 -2.14 26.72 1.62
CA SER A 96 -1.22 27.14 0.54
C SER A 96 0.20 27.46 1.03
N LYS A 97 0.35 27.94 2.27
CA LYS A 97 1.66 28.21 2.90
C LYS A 97 2.18 27.08 3.79
N PHE A 98 1.42 26.01 3.97
CA PHE A 98 1.69 24.91 4.91
C PHE A 98 1.77 23.53 4.23
N VAL A 99 1.71 23.44 2.89
CA VAL A 99 1.72 22.18 2.15
C VAL A 99 2.91 21.30 2.53
N SER A 100 4.13 21.85 2.54
CA SER A 100 5.34 21.09 2.87
C SER A 100 5.36 20.59 4.31
N GLU A 101 4.87 21.39 5.26
CA GLU A 101 4.78 20.99 6.66
C GLU A 101 3.71 19.91 6.86
N ALA A 102 2.56 20.04 6.20
CA ALA A 102 1.52 19.02 6.17
C ALA A 102 2.05 17.67 5.63
N VAL A 103 2.82 17.72 4.54
CA VAL A 103 3.51 16.55 3.99
C VAL A 103 4.49 15.93 4.99
N SER A 104 5.25 16.74 5.74
CA SER A 104 6.15 16.22 6.78
C SER A 104 5.39 15.40 7.82
N TYR A 105 4.26 15.91 8.32
CA TYR A 105 3.44 15.18 9.29
C TYR A 105 2.87 13.87 8.73
N ILE A 106 2.46 13.84 7.45
CA ILE A 106 2.02 12.60 6.79
C ILE A 106 3.18 11.61 6.67
N CYS A 107 4.37 12.08 6.25
CA CYS A 107 5.56 11.26 6.13
C CYS A 107 6.03 10.71 7.48
N GLU A 108 5.80 11.42 8.59
CA GLU A 108 6.10 10.96 9.95
C GLU A 108 5.02 10.04 10.55
N ALA A 109 3.83 9.97 9.95
CA ALA A 109 2.72 9.22 10.50
C ALA A 109 3.03 7.72 10.64
N LYS A 110 2.63 7.13 11.77
CA LYS A 110 2.76 5.69 12.06
C LYS A 110 1.48 4.96 11.66
N LEU A 111 1.28 4.77 10.37
CA LEU A 111 0.06 4.18 9.82
C LEU A 111 0.01 2.67 10.05
N ARG A 112 -1.09 2.16 10.59
CA ARG A 112 -1.39 0.71 10.58
C ARG A 112 -1.95 0.33 9.21
N SER A 113 -2.01 -0.97 8.93
CA SER A 113 -2.57 -1.45 7.66
C SER A 113 -4.04 -1.05 7.47
N ALA A 114 -4.82 -0.98 8.56
CA ALA A 114 -6.21 -0.52 8.54
C ALA A 114 -6.35 0.97 8.22
N ASP A 115 -5.35 1.79 8.55
CA ASP A 115 -5.41 3.25 8.40
C ASP A 115 -4.97 3.73 7.00
N ILE A 116 -4.54 2.82 6.11
CA ILE A 116 -4.02 3.19 4.79
C ILE A 116 -5.10 3.86 3.94
N GLN A 117 -6.33 3.34 3.92
CA GLN A 117 -7.41 3.93 3.12
C GLN A 117 -7.81 5.31 3.64
N ALA A 118 -7.77 5.53 4.96
CA ALA A 118 -7.96 6.85 5.56
C ALA A 118 -6.89 7.85 5.08
N ALA A 119 -5.62 7.44 5.09
CA ALA A 119 -4.52 8.24 4.56
C ALA A 119 -4.66 8.55 3.07
N VAL A 120 -5.12 7.59 2.25
CA VAL A 120 -5.36 7.79 0.81
C VAL A 120 -6.42 8.86 0.56
N GLN A 121 -7.52 8.87 1.32
CA GLN A 121 -8.57 9.88 1.19
C GLN A 121 -8.09 11.27 1.61
N VAL A 122 -7.34 11.37 2.72
CA VAL A 122 -6.71 12.62 3.16
C VAL A 122 -5.72 13.14 2.12
N CYS A 123 -4.86 12.29 1.57
CA CYS A 123 -3.93 12.64 0.50
C CYS A 123 -4.66 13.06 -0.78
N SER A 124 -5.76 12.41 -1.14
CA SER A 124 -6.58 12.79 -2.31
C SER A 124 -7.19 14.18 -2.14
N LEU A 125 -7.75 14.48 -0.96
CA LEU A 125 -8.28 15.82 -0.65
C LEU A 125 -7.21 16.91 -0.79
N LEU A 126 -6.01 16.66 -0.26
CA LEU A 126 -4.90 17.61 -0.33
C LEU A 126 -4.36 17.76 -1.76
N HIS A 127 -4.19 16.64 -2.48
CA HIS A 127 -3.76 16.61 -3.87
C HIS A 127 -4.72 17.38 -4.77
N GLN A 128 -6.03 17.17 -4.61
CA GLN A 128 -7.06 17.85 -5.40
C GLN A 128 -7.12 19.36 -5.12
N ARG A 129 -6.66 19.81 -3.95
CA ARG A 129 -6.65 21.23 -3.58
C ARG A 129 -5.34 21.95 -3.91
N TYR A 130 -4.19 21.36 -3.61
CA TYR A 130 -2.88 22.01 -3.70
C TYR A 130 -1.95 21.35 -4.72
N LYS A 131 -1.51 22.10 -5.73
CA LYS A 131 -0.75 21.56 -6.89
C LYS A 131 0.57 20.92 -6.47
N ASP A 132 1.23 21.54 -5.51
CA ASP A 132 2.57 21.14 -5.07
C ASP A 132 2.53 19.98 -4.07
N PHE A 133 1.34 19.49 -3.67
CA PHE A 133 1.20 18.44 -2.67
C PHE A 133 1.81 17.10 -3.11
N SER A 134 1.40 16.57 -4.26
CA SER A 134 1.86 15.25 -4.72
C SER A 134 3.38 15.19 -4.92
N PRO A 135 4.04 16.15 -5.61
CA PRO A 135 5.50 16.15 -5.74
C PRO A 135 6.23 16.12 -4.39
N CYS A 136 5.80 16.95 -3.43
CA CYS A 136 6.37 16.96 -2.09
C CYS A 136 6.14 15.64 -1.34
N LEU A 137 4.93 15.08 -1.42
CA LEU A 137 4.57 13.82 -0.77
C LEU A 137 5.42 12.66 -1.29
N ILE A 138 5.52 12.51 -2.61
CA ILE A 138 6.27 11.44 -3.25
C ILE A 138 7.74 11.52 -2.82
N GLN A 139 8.34 12.71 -2.89
CA GLN A 139 9.71 12.93 -2.44
C GLN A 139 9.90 12.55 -0.96
N GLY A 140 8.96 12.94 -0.09
CA GLY A 140 9.00 12.62 1.33
C GLY A 140 8.90 11.12 1.63
N LEU A 141 7.97 10.41 0.96
CA LEU A 141 7.79 8.97 1.13
C LEU A 141 8.98 8.17 0.60
N LEU A 142 9.61 8.59 -0.51
CA LEU A 142 10.77 7.89 -1.07
C LEU A 142 12.02 7.95 -0.17
N LYS A 143 12.16 8.98 0.68
CA LYS A 143 13.25 9.05 1.68
C LYS A 143 13.23 7.89 2.68
N VAL A 144 12.10 7.21 2.85
CA VAL A 144 12.00 6.01 3.70
C VAL A 144 12.76 4.82 3.11
N PHE A 145 12.87 4.75 1.78
CA PHE A 145 13.62 3.70 1.08
C PHE A 145 15.05 4.13 0.79
N PHE A 146 15.24 5.42 0.52
CA PHE A 146 16.53 6.01 0.18
C PHE A 146 16.88 7.12 1.17
N PRO A 147 17.08 6.81 2.46
CA PRO A 147 17.57 7.79 3.42
C PRO A 147 18.98 8.18 2.97
N GLY A 148 19.20 9.46 2.72
CA GLY A 148 20.52 9.95 2.34
C GLY A 148 21.55 9.68 3.44
N LYS A 149 22.78 10.22 3.30
CA LYS A 149 23.84 10.14 4.32
C LYS A 149 23.58 11.05 5.53
N SER A 150 22.34 11.14 6.04
CA SER A 150 22.02 11.95 7.22
C SER A 150 22.25 11.16 8.51
N VAL A 151 22.97 11.77 9.45
CA VAL A 151 23.47 11.17 10.70
C VAL A 151 22.35 10.88 11.71
N ASP A 152 21.20 11.55 11.62
CA ASP A 152 20.08 11.42 12.58
C ASP A 152 19.30 10.09 12.50
N ASP A 153 19.56 9.23 11.51
CA ASP A 153 18.79 7.99 11.27
C ASP A 153 19.46 6.74 11.89
N LEU A 154 20.57 6.92 12.60
CA LEU A 154 21.36 5.85 13.21
C LEU A 154 20.71 5.28 14.48
N ASP A 155 19.87 6.06 15.17
CA ASP A 155 19.27 5.69 16.47
C ASP A 155 17.87 5.06 16.36
N ALA A 156 17.32 4.91 15.15
CA ALA A 156 16.01 4.30 14.96
C ALA A 156 16.10 2.76 15.02
N ASP A 157 15.32 2.18 15.94
CA ASP A 157 15.10 0.73 16.04
C ASP A 157 14.83 0.11 14.65
N LYS A 158 15.57 -0.96 14.32
CA LYS A 158 15.50 -1.61 13.00
C LYS A 158 14.08 -2.09 12.68
N ASN A 159 13.37 -2.61 13.68
CA ASN A 159 12.00 -3.07 13.52
C ASN A 159 11.03 -1.89 13.25
N SER A 160 11.21 -0.76 13.95
CA SER A 160 10.48 0.48 13.62
C SER A 160 10.69 0.93 12.17
N ARG A 161 11.93 0.87 11.66
CA ARG A 161 12.25 1.17 10.24
C ARG A 161 11.59 0.19 9.28
N ALA A 162 11.60 -1.10 9.58
CA ALA A 162 10.94 -2.13 8.78
C ALA A 162 9.41 -1.90 8.70
N MET A 163 8.77 -1.60 9.83
CA MET A 163 7.34 -1.26 9.87
C MET A 163 7.02 0.01 9.08
N LYS A 164 7.90 1.02 9.16
CA LYS A 164 7.75 2.25 8.38
C LYS A 164 7.89 2.00 6.88
N LYS A 165 8.93 1.28 6.43
CA LYS A 165 9.07 0.86 5.02
C LYS A 165 7.83 0.10 4.55
N ARG A 166 7.28 -0.80 5.37
CA ARG A 166 6.10 -1.59 5.02
C ARG A 166 4.86 -0.71 4.82
N SER A 167 4.52 0.12 5.80
CA SER A 167 3.36 1.03 5.70
C SER A 167 3.50 2.03 4.54
N THR A 168 4.69 2.60 4.35
CA THR A 168 4.99 3.49 3.21
C THR A 168 4.84 2.79 1.87
N LEU A 169 5.31 1.54 1.73
CA LEU A 169 5.15 0.77 0.49
C LEU A 169 3.67 0.54 0.15
N LYS A 170 2.87 0.15 1.16
CA LYS A 170 1.41 -0.02 0.99
C LYS A 170 0.77 1.29 0.55
N LEU A 171 1.11 2.40 1.20
CA LEU A 171 0.58 3.71 0.87
C LEU A 171 0.96 4.11 -0.56
N LEU A 172 2.23 3.99 -0.97
CA LEU A 172 2.68 4.32 -2.33
C LEU A 172 1.90 3.54 -3.40
N ILE A 173 1.70 2.23 -3.19
CA ILE A 173 0.91 1.38 -4.09
C ILE A 173 -0.53 1.90 -4.22
N GLU A 174 -1.18 2.22 -3.11
CA GLU A 174 -2.56 2.73 -3.11
C GLU A 174 -2.64 4.13 -3.75
N LEU A 175 -1.68 5.02 -3.46
CA LEU A 175 -1.56 6.34 -4.08
C LEU A 175 -1.36 6.24 -5.60
N TYR A 176 -0.70 5.19 -6.09
CA TYR A 176 -0.57 4.92 -7.52
C TYR A 176 -1.91 4.52 -8.15
N PHE A 177 -2.64 3.62 -7.51
CA PHE A 177 -3.96 3.19 -7.98
C PHE A 177 -4.94 4.37 -8.07
N VAL A 178 -4.92 5.28 -7.09
CA VAL A 178 -5.76 6.49 -7.11
C VAL A 178 -5.15 7.66 -7.90
N GLY A 179 -4.07 7.47 -8.65
CA GLY A 179 -3.56 8.49 -9.57
C GLY A 179 -2.88 9.70 -8.91
N ILE A 180 -2.45 9.59 -7.66
CA ILE A 180 -1.60 10.61 -7.01
C ILE A 180 -0.14 10.38 -7.38
N VAL A 181 0.29 9.11 -7.38
CA VAL A 181 1.55 8.67 -7.97
C VAL A 181 1.26 8.21 -9.39
N GLU A 182 1.89 8.82 -10.38
CA GLU A 182 1.68 8.44 -11.78
C GLU A 182 2.87 7.68 -12.37
N ASP A 183 4.07 7.88 -11.82
CA ASP A 183 5.28 7.23 -12.32
C ASP A 183 5.50 5.86 -11.67
N ALA A 184 5.24 4.79 -12.42
CA ALA A 184 5.50 3.42 -11.97
C ALA A 184 6.99 3.11 -11.78
N SER A 185 7.92 3.92 -12.30
CA SER A 185 9.36 3.72 -12.17
C SER A 185 9.82 3.80 -10.71
N ILE A 186 9.08 4.48 -9.83
CA ILE A 186 9.40 4.51 -8.40
C ILE A 186 9.44 3.11 -7.80
N PHE A 187 8.54 2.22 -8.24
CA PHE A 187 8.50 0.85 -7.76
C PHE A 187 9.64 0.04 -8.35
N VAL A 188 10.05 0.31 -9.59
CA VAL A 188 11.25 -0.32 -10.19
C VAL A 188 12.46 -0.05 -9.31
N ASN A 189 12.66 1.20 -8.90
CA ASN A 189 13.78 1.60 -8.05
C ASN A 189 13.72 0.95 -6.66
N ILE A 190 12.55 0.96 -6.01
CA ILE A 190 12.36 0.31 -4.70
C ILE A 190 12.63 -1.20 -4.80
N ILE A 191 12.06 -1.89 -5.79
CA ILE A 191 12.23 -3.33 -5.94
C ILE A 191 13.68 -3.67 -6.27
N LYS A 192 14.35 -2.89 -7.13
CA LYS A 192 15.76 -3.06 -7.43
C LYS A 192 16.62 -3.00 -6.16
N ASP A 193 16.41 -2.01 -5.31
CA ASP A 193 17.08 -1.87 -4.01
C ASP A 193 16.80 -3.07 -3.10
N LEU A 194 15.53 -3.38 -2.85
CA LEU A 194 15.14 -4.49 -1.96
C LEU A 194 15.69 -5.85 -2.40
N THR A 195 15.87 -6.06 -3.70
CA THR A 195 16.42 -7.28 -4.30
C THR A 195 17.94 -7.28 -4.45
N SER A 196 18.63 -6.21 -4.00
CA SER A 196 20.08 -6.11 -4.08
C SER A 196 20.78 -7.21 -3.27
N ALA A 197 21.81 -7.80 -3.87
CA ALA A 197 22.62 -8.83 -3.21
C ALA A 197 23.36 -8.30 -1.97
N GLU A 198 23.51 -6.98 -1.83
CA GLU A 198 24.11 -6.36 -0.63
C GLU A 198 23.34 -6.69 0.65
N HIS A 199 22.01 -6.83 0.55
CA HIS A 199 21.16 -7.12 1.70
C HIS A 199 21.23 -8.58 2.16
N LEU A 200 21.70 -9.50 1.32
CA LEU A 200 21.77 -10.93 1.61
C LEU A 200 22.83 -11.28 2.66
N LYS A 201 23.73 -10.35 2.98
CA LYS A 201 24.75 -10.52 4.02
C LYS A 201 24.20 -10.37 5.44
N ASP A 202 23.04 -9.74 5.59
CA ASP A 202 22.37 -9.51 6.87
C ASP A 202 21.07 -10.33 6.92
N ARG A 203 20.96 -11.25 7.87
CA ARG A 203 19.77 -12.11 8.05
C ARG A 203 18.51 -11.28 8.30
N GLU A 204 18.61 -10.28 9.15
CA GLU A 204 17.48 -9.43 9.53
C GLU A 204 17.04 -8.54 8.35
N GLY A 205 18.00 -7.96 7.63
CA GLY A 205 17.76 -7.24 6.37
C GLY A 205 17.10 -8.12 5.31
N THR A 206 17.57 -9.35 5.14
CA THR A 206 16.98 -10.33 4.22
C THR A 206 15.53 -10.65 4.58
N GLN A 207 15.24 -10.96 5.85
CA GLN A 207 13.87 -11.25 6.31
C GLN A 207 12.95 -10.03 6.14
N THR A 208 13.45 -8.83 6.44
CA THR A 208 12.72 -7.57 6.26
C THR A 208 12.37 -7.34 4.79
N ASN A 209 13.35 -7.47 3.89
CA ASN A 209 13.15 -7.28 2.46
C ASN A 209 12.20 -8.34 1.88
N LEU A 210 12.32 -9.61 2.28
CA LEU A 210 11.38 -10.66 1.90
C LEU A 210 9.94 -10.31 2.30
N SER A 211 9.74 -9.74 3.50
CA SER A 211 8.43 -9.28 3.98
C SER A 211 7.88 -8.11 3.15
N LEU A 212 8.74 -7.17 2.75
CA LEU A 212 8.39 -6.03 1.90
C LEU A 212 8.03 -6.48 0.48
N LEU A 213 8.85 -7.33 -0.14
CA LEU A 213 8.62 -7.89 -1.47
C LEU A 213 7.33 -8.73 -1.50
N SER A 214 7.06 -9.51 -0.44
CA SER A 214 5.80 -10.23 -0.28
C SER A 214 4.59 -9.29 -0.19
N THR A 215 4.75 -8.14 0.46
CA THR A 215 3.71 -7.11 0.52
C THR A 215 3.45 -6.51 -0.87
N PHE A 216 4.51 -6.17 -1.60
CA PHE A 216 4.42 -5.70 -2.97
C PHE A 216 3.74 -6.73 -3.88
N ALA A 217 4.13 -8.01 -3.82
CA ALA A 217 3.55 -9.04 -4.67
C ALA A 217 2.05 -9.27 -4.39
N ARG A 218 1.63 -9.22 -3.12
CA ARG A 218 0.21 -9.43 -2.75
C ARG A 218 -0.69 -8.26 -3.13
N GLN A 219 -0.26 -7.03 -2.89
CA GLN A 219 -1.08 -5.84 -3.12
C GLN A 219 -0.90 -5.28 -4.53
N GLY A 220 0.30 -5.41 -5.07
CA GLY A 220 0.72 -4.96 -6.38
C GLY A 220 0.62 -6.03 -7.47
N LYS A 221 -0.37 -6.94 -7.40
CA LYS A 221 -0.57 -7.99 -8.43
C LYS A 221 -0.58 -7.45 -9.86
N PHE A 222 -1.00 -6.19 -10.06
CA PHE A 222 -1.05 -5.53 -11.36
C PHE A 222 0.35 -5.33 -11.94
N PHE A 223 1.32 -4.92 -11.11
CA PHE A 223 2.72 -4.79 -11.49
C PHE A 223 3.33 -6.13 -11.91
N LEU A 224 2.78 -7.24 -11.43
CA LEU A 224 3.19 -8.60 -11.80
C LEU A 224 2.35 -9.19 -12.92
N GLY A 225 1.34 -8.50 -13.45
CA GLY A 225 0.41 -9.09 -14.41
C GLY A 225 -0.26 -10.37 -13.90
N LEU A 226 -0.53 -10.44 -12.58
CA LEU A 226 -1.21 -11.56 -11.90
C LEU A 226 -2.65 -11.18 -11.51
N GLN A 227 -3.31 -10.36 -12.32
CA GLN A 227 -4.68 -9.94 -12.04
C GLN A 227 -5.66 -11.08 -12.34
N PRO A 228 -6.67 -11.30 -11.49
CA PRO A 228 -7.76 -12.20 -11.82
C PRO A 228 -8.51 -11.62 -13.03
N HIS A 229 -8.56 -12.38 -14.12
CA HIS A 229 -9.34 -12.05 -15.31
C HIS A 229 -10.76 -12.61 -15.16
N GLY A 230 -11.76 -11.94 -15.76
CA GLY A 230 -13.11 -12.51 -15.89
C GLY A 230 -14.29 -11.60 -15.55
N GLN A 231 -14.08 -10.32 -15.23
CA GLN A 231 -15.15 -9.35 -14.99
C GLN A 231 -14.78 -7.97 -15.57
N GLU A 232 -15.61 -7.49 -16.51
CA GLU A 232 -15.31 -6.36 -17.40
C GLU A 232 -14.98 -5.05 -16.68
N ALA A 233 -15.68 -4.74 -15.58
CA ALA A 233 -15.44 -3.53 -14.79
C ALA A 233 -14.03 -3.48 -14.17
N TYR A 234 -13.45 -4.64 -13.83
CA TYR A 234 -12.08 -4.71 -13.31
C TYR A 234 -11.05 -4.48 -14.41
N ASP A 235 -11.29 -5.07 -15.58
CA ASP A 235 -10.39 -4.95 -16.71
C ASP A 235 -10.31 -3.49 -17.20
N GLU A 236 -11.38 -2.71 -17.10
CA GLU A 236 -11.37 -1.28 -17.44
C GLU A 236 -10.48 -0.46 -16.50
N PHE A 237 -10.64 -0.59 -15.18
CA PHE A 237 -9.81 0.12 -14.20
C PHE A 237 -8.32 -0.15 -14.43
N PHE A 238 -7.94 -1.41 -14.65
CA PHE A 238 -6.53 -1.78 -14.85
C PHE A 238 -5.97 -1.37 -16.22
N LYS A 239 -6.81 -1.17 -17.24
CA LYS A 239 -6.39 -0.62 -18.55
C LYS A 239 -5.95 0.84 -18.46
N GLU A 240 -6.48 1.61 -17.50
CA GLU A 240 -6.10 3.02 -17.28
C GLU A 240 -4.75 3.19 -16.55
N LEU A 241 -4.11 2.09 -16.11
CA LEU A 241 -2.83 2.14 -15.39
C LEU A 241 -1.65 2.03 -16.36
N ASN A 242 -0.64 2.87 -16.16
CA ASN A 242 0.48 3.07 -17.09
C ASN A 242 1.72 2.19 -16.81
N VAL A 243 1.55 0.97 -16.29
CA VAL A 243 2.69 0.04 -16.10
C VAL A 243 3.03 -0.68 -17.41
N THR A 244 4.25 -0.48 -17.91
CA THR A 244 4.69 -1.05 -19.19
C THR A 244 4.95 -2.56 -19.11
N ALA A 245 4.92 -3.25 -20.25
CA ALA A 245 5.28 -4.67 -20.32
C ALA A 245 6.72 -4.93 -19.86
N GLU A 246 7.64 -4.00 -20.13
CA GLU A 246 9.04 -4.07 -19.67
C GLU A 246 9.13 -3.96 -18.15
N GLN A 247 8.41 -3.03 -17.53
CA GLN A 247 8.35 -2.91 -16.07
C GLN A 247 7.75 -4.20 -15.45
N LYS A 248 6.65 -4.73 -15.99
CA LYS A 248 6.07 -6.00 -15.54
C LYS A 248 7.06 -7.15 -15.63
N LYS A 249 7.82 -7.23 -16.74
CA LYS A 249 8.88 -8.23 -16.92
C LYS A 249 10.01 -8.05 -15.90
N PHE A 250 10.41 -6.80 -15.64
CA PHE A 250 11.41 -6.48 -14.61
C PHE A 250 10.96 -6.98 -13.22
N PHE A 251 9.74 -6.62 -12.78
CA PHE A 251 9.24 -7.02 -11.47
C PHE A 251 9.21 -8.53 -11.29
N LYS A 252 8.68 -9.27 -12.29
CA LYS A 252 8.67 -10.74 -12.28
C LYS A 252 10.08 -11.30 -12.14
N LYS A 253 11.03 -10.81 -12.97
CA LYS A 253 12.41 -11.29 -12.96
C LYS A 253 13.10 -11.02 -11.63
N ALA A 254 12.96 -9.81 -11.09
CA ALA A 254 13.59 -9.41 -9.84
C ALA A 254 13.07 -10.24 -8.65
N LEU A 255 11.75 -10.44 -8.56
CA LEU A 255 11.15 -11.26 -7.49
C LEU A 255 11.52 -12.73 -7.60
N ASN A 256 11.47 -13.33 -8.80
CA ASN A 256 11.84 -14.73 -8.98
C ASN A 256 13.32 -14.95 -8.65
N SER A 257 14.21 -14.10 -9.17
CA SER A 257 15.65 -14.23 -8.89
C SER A 257 15.95 -14.08 -7.40
N TYR A 258 15.30 -13.14 -6.71
CA TYR A 258 15.49 -12.97 -5.28
C TYR A 258 14.92 -14.16 -4.49
N TYR A 259 13.77 -14.70 -4.91
CA TYR A 259 13.19 -15.90 -4.34
C TYR A 259 14.15 -17.08 -4.42
N ASP A 260 14.72 -17.36 -5.60
CA ASP A 260 15.66 -18.46 -5.81
C ASP A 260 16.88 -18.31 -4.89
N THR A 261 17.45 -17.10 -4.82
CA THR A 261 18.62 -16.84 -3.96
C THR A 261 18.31 -17.00 -2.47
N VAL A 262 17.16 -16.50 -2.01
CA VAL A 262 16.76 -16.65 -0.59
C VAL A 262 16.39 -18.09 -0.27
N ALA A 263 15.84 -18.85 -1.21
CA ALA A 263 15.56 -20.27 -1.03
C ALA A 263 16.86 -21.09 -0.87
N GLU A 264 17.88 -20.82 -1.68
CA GLU A 264 19.21 -21.41 -1.52
C GLU A 264 19.84 -21.07 -0.16
N LEU A 265 19.74 -19.81 0.25
CA LEU A 265 20.21 -19.36 1.57
C LEU A 265 19.50 -20.12 2.70
N LEU A 266 18.17 -20.22 2.64
CA LEU A 266 17.37 -20.94 3.63
C LEU A 266 17.74 -22.43 3.70
N GLN A 267 17.97 -23.07 2.56
CA GLN A 267 18.41 -24.47 2.51
C GLN A 267 19.79 -24.64 3.16
N SER A 268 20.73 -23.74 2.87
CA SER A 268 22.07 -23.72 3.50
C SER A 268 21.98 -23.56 5.02
N GLU A 269 21.15 -22.62 5.50
CA GLU A 269 20.92 -22.42 6.93
C GLU A 269 20.26 -23.64 7.60
N HIS A 270 19.31 -24.28 6.91
CA HIS A 270 18.68 -25.50 7.40
C HIS A 270 19.70 -26.64 7.55
N VAL A 271 20.57 -26.85 6.55
CA VAL A 271 21.64 -27.87 6.63
C VAL A 271 22.59 -27.58 7.78
N SER A 272 23.00 -26.32 7.95
CA SER A 272 23.86 -25.91 9.07
C SER A 272 23.20 -26.18 10.43
N LEU A 273 21.90 -25.88 10.56
CA LEU A 273 21.15 -26.15 11.79
C LEU A 273 21.08 -27.65 12.10
N ARG A 274 20.82 -28.49 11.09
CA ARG A 274 20.80 -29.96 11.24
C ARG A 274 22.14 -30.52 11.71
N LEU A 275 23.27 -29.96 11.25
CA LEU A 275 24.60 -30.37 11.71
C LEU A 275 24.80 -30.01 13.19
N MET A 276 24.43 -28.79 13.59
CA MET A 276 24.49 -28.37 14.99
C MET A 276 23.57 -29.20 15.89
N GLU A 277 22.41 -29.63 15.40
CA GLU A 277 21.51 -30.55 16.13
C GLU A 277 22.11 -31.95 16.30
N ALA A 278 22.92 -32.42 15.35
CA ALA A 278 23.55 -33.74 15.41
C ALA A 278 24.81 -33.78 16.30
N GLU A 279 25.44 -32.63 16.53
CA GLU A 279 26.62 -32.49 17.39
C GLU A 279 26.28 -32.31 18.89
N ASN A 280 25.02 -32.00 19.22
CA ASN A 280 24.51 -31.83 20.59
C ASN A 280 23.72 -33.04 21.08
#